data_AF-A0A6L3AXN1-F1
#
_entry.id   AF-A0A6L3AXN1-F1
#
_cell.length_a   1.000
_cell.length_b   1.000
_cell.length_c   1.000
_cell.angle_alpha   90.00
_cell.angle_beta   90.00
_cell.angle_gamma   90.00
#
_symmetry.space_group_name_H-M   'P 1'
#
loop_
_entity.id
_entity.type
_entity.pdbx_description
1 polymer ?
#
loop_
_entity_poly.entity_id
_entity_poly.type
_entity_poly.pdbx_seq_one_letter_code
_entity_poly.pdbx_strand_id
1 'polypeptide(L)'
;MKRDPLAACIVMIEDEEGHARLIEKNIRRGGMTNEIIPFTSGTTALTYLFGQDGTGRASAGRALLILLDLNLPDMTGGDVLAKVKANPNTKRFPVVVLTTTDDRQEVQRCYDLGASG
;
A
#
# COMPACT_ATOMS: atom_id res chain seq x y z
N MET A 1 21.27 -2.34 -15.74
CA MET A 1 20.58 -1.06 -15.51
C MET A 1 20.54 -0.82 -14.01
N LYS A 2 21.22 0.21 -13.47
CA LYS A 2 21.23 0.46 -12.02
C LYS A 2 19.91 1.13 -11.64
N ARG A 3 19.20 0.59 -10.64
CA ARG A 3 17.99 1.21 -10.07
C ARG A 3 18.36 2.62 -9.60
N ASP A 4 17.58 3.63 -9.99
CA ASP A 4 17.68 4.96 -9.41
C ASP A 4 17.26 4.85 -7.93
N PRO A 5 18.17 5.07 -6.97
CA PRO A 5 17.87 4.93 -5.54
C PRO A 5 16.85 5.95 -5.03
N LEU A 6 16.49 6.97 -5.82
CA LEU A 6 15.47 7.97 -5.49
C LEU A 6 14.10 7.68 -6.12
N ALA A 7 13.98 6.71 -7.02
CA ALA A 7 12.71 6.40 -7.64
C ALA A 7 11.77 5.74 -6.61
N ALA A 8 10.67 6.44 -6.28
CA ALA A 8 9.65 5.89 -5.41
C ALA A 8 9.06 4.60 -6.00
N CYS A 9 8.80 3.59 -5.18
CA CYS A 9 8.07 2.39 -5.58
C CYS A 9 6.62 2.48 -5.11
N ILE A 10 5.71 1.93 -5.90
CA ILE A 10 4.29 1.81 -5.56
C ILE A 10 4.07 0.37 -5.08
N VAL A 11 3.70 0.20 -3.82
CA VAL A 11 3.23 -1.06 -3.27
C VAL A 11 1.72 -1.10 -3.46
N MET A 12 1.22 -2.04 -4.27
CA MET A 12 -0.20 -2.18 -4.57
C MET A 12 -0.75 -3.42 -3.87
N ILE A 13 -1.76 -3.25 -3.03
CA ILE A 13 -2.38 -4.31 -2.23
C ILE A 13 -3.84 -4.41 -2.67
N GLU A 14 -4.11 -5.36 -3.55
CA GLU A 14 -5.37 -5.55 -4.28
C GLU A 14 -5.44 -7.02 -4.70
N ASP A 15 -6.50 -7.73 -4.30
CA ASP A 15 -6.66 -9.16 -4.56
C ASP A 15 -7.39 -9.44 -5.88
N GLU A 16 -8.19 -8.50 -6.38
CA GLU A 16 -8.92 -8.64 -7.64
C GLU A 16 -8.03 -8.26 -8.83
N GLU A 17 -7.78 -9.24 -9.70
CA GLU A 17 -6.85 -9.09 -10.82
C GLU A 17 -7.31 -8.03 -11.84
N GLY A 18 -8.62 -7.92 -12.08
CA GLY A 18 -9.20 -6.92 -12.97
C GLY A 18 -8.98 -5.48 -12.47
N HIS A 19 -9.22 -5.23 -11.19
CA HIS A 19 -8.99 -3.97 -10.50
C HIS A 19 -7.50 -3.63 -10.52
N ALA A 20 -6.63 -4.56 -10.12
CA ALA A 20 -5.18 -4.38 -10.13
C ALA A 20 -4.68 -3.95 -11.52
N ARG A 21 -5.15 -4.63 -12.58
CA ARG A 21 -4.80 -4.30 -13.97
C ARG A 21 -5.32 -2.93 -14.39
N LEU A 22 -6.52 -2.56 -13.97
CA LEU A 22 -7.10 -1.25 -14.29
C LEU A 22 -6.33 -0.11 -13.60
N ILE A 23 -6.00 -0.28 -12.32
CA ILE A 23 -5.21 0.66 -11.53
C ILE A 23 -3.84 0.85 -12.18
N GLU A 24 -3.11 -0.24 -12.45
CA GLU A 24 -1.81 -0.17 -13.11
C GLU A 24 -1.91 0.55 -14.47
N LYS A 25 -2.89 0.20 -15.29
CA LYS A 25 -3.11 0.85 -16.59
C LYS A 25 -3.33 2.36 -16.46
N ASN A 26 -4.10 2.80 -15.46
CA ASN A 26 -4.35 4.21 -15.22
C ASN A 26 -3.09 4.94 -14.71
N ILE A 27 -2.31 4.33 -13.81
CA ILE A 27 -1.02 4.85 -13.35
C ILE A 27 -0.08 5.06 -14.54
N ARG A 28 0.04 4.06 -15.43
CA ARG A 28 0.89 4.13 -16.62
C ARG A 28 0.41 5.20 -17.61
N ARG A 29 -0.91 5.32 -17.82
CA ARG A 29 -1.50 6.39 -18.66
C ARG A 29 -1.23 7.79 -18.10
N GLY A 30 -1.12 7.92 -16.78
CA GLY A 30 -0.69 9.15 -16.11
C GLY A 30 0.79 9.49 -16.30
N GLY A 31 1.56 8.69 -17.04
CA GLY A 31 3.00 8.90 -17.29
C GLY A 31 3.91 8.44 -16.15
N MET A 32 3.37 7.77 -15.13
CA MET A 32 4.16 7.27 -14.00
C MET A 32 4.94 6.02 -14.40
N THR A 33 6.27 6.08 -14.24
CA THR A 33 7.20 5.01 -14.58
C THR A 33 7.72 4.26 -13.35
N ASN A 34 7.23 4.62 -12.16
CA ASN A 34 7.57 3.97 -10.90
C ASN A 34 7.31 2.46 -10.96
N GLU A 35 8.18 1.68 -10.31
CA GLU A 35 7.96 0.25 -10.13
C GLU A 35 6.69 0.01 -9.32
N ILE A 36 5.83 -0.89 -9.79
CA ILE A 36 4.64 -1.34 -9.06
C ILE A 36 4.92 -2.75 -8.54
N ILE A 37 4.75 -2.94 -7.24
CA ILE A 37 4.99 -4.20 -6.53
C ILE A 37 3.63 -4.69 -6.05
N PRO A 38 3.01 -5.66 -6.74
CA PRO A 38 1.67 -6.12 -6.43
C PRO A 38 1.66 -7.17 -5.30
N PHE A 39 0.62 -7.11 -4.47
CA PHE A 39 0.29 -8.08 -3.43
C PHE A 39 -1.21 -8.34 -3.46
N THR A 40 -1.60 -9.61 -3.37
CA THR A 40 -3.01 -10.04 -3.37
C THR A 40 -3.52 -10.37 -1.96
N SER A 41 -2.74 -10.08 -0.92
CA SER A 41 -3.13 -10.30 0.48
C SER A 41 -2.42 -9.35 1.43
N GLY A 42 -3.07 -9.04 2.55
CA GLY A 42 -2.50 -8.19 3.59
C GLY A 42 -1.27 -8.83 4.24
N THR A 43 -1.27 -10.15 4.43
CA THR A 43 -0.16 -10.89 5.04
C THR A 43 1.11 -10.80 4.21
N THR A 44 1.03 -11.01 2.90
CA THR A 44 2.22 -10.95 2.03
C THR A 44 2.75 -9.52 1.90
N ALA A 45 1.85 -8.54 1.82
CA ALA A 45 2.21 -7.12 1.82
C ALA A 45 2.91 -6.70 3.12
N LEU A 46 2.38 -7.08 4.28
CA LEU A 46 2.99 -6.78 5.58
C LEU A 46 4.35 -7.48 5.74
N THR A 47 4.48 -8.72 5.29
CA THR A 47 5.77 -9.45 5.30
C THR A 47 6.82 -8.71 4.47
N TYR A 48 6.42 -8.17 3.31
CA TYR A 48 7.31 -7.35 2.49
C TYR A 48 7.67 -6.02 3.17
N LEU A 49 6.68 -5.30 3.67
CA LEU A 49 6.85 -3.98 4.29
C LEU A 49 7.68 -4.06 5.57
N PHE A 50 7.46 -5.09 6.38
CA PHE A 50 8.14 -5.29 7.65
C PHE A 50 9.44 -6.09 7.53
N GLY A 51 9.65 -6.77 6.41
CA GLY A 51 10.77 -7.69 6.24
C GLY A 51 10.63 -8.95 7.11
N GLN A 52 11.55 -9.88 6.93
CA GLN A 52 11.53 -11.18 7.61
C GLN A 52 11.69 -11.08 9.13
N ASP A 53 12.34 -10.02 9.62
CA ASP A 53 12.49 -9.75 11.05
C ASP A 53 11.26 -9.07 11.68
N GLY A 54 10.26 -8.71 10.85
CA GLY A 54 9.04 -8.03 11.29
C GLY A 54 9.23 -6.58 11.74
N THR A 55 10.44 -6.02 11.64
CA THR A 55 10.74 -4.70 12.22
C THR A 55 10.40 -3.55 11.28
N GLY A 56 10.43 -3.78 9.96
CA GLY A 56 10.33 -2.74 8.93
C GLY A 56 11.64 -2.01 8.66
N ARG A 57 12.74 -2.38 9.32
CA ARG A 57 14.06 -1.73 9.11
C ARG A 57 14.56 -1.86 7.68
N ALA A 58 14.32 -3.00 7.03
CA ALA A 58 14.67 -3.20 5.62
C ALA A 58 13.92 -2.23 4.67
N SER A 59 12.76 -1.74 5.10
CA SER A 59 11.99 -0.73 4.37
C SER A 59 12.32 0.70 4.80
N ALA A 60 12.90 0.89 5.98
CA ALA A 60 13.25 2.21 6.51
C ALA A 60 14.20 2.94 5.54
N GLY A 61 13.80 4.15 5.12
CA GLY A 61 14.57 4.97 4.18
C GLY A 61 14.25 4.72 2.70
N ARG A 62 13.39 3.76 2.36
CA ARG A 62 12.86 3.62 1.01
C ARG A 62 11.76 4.65 0.74
N ALA A 63 11.69 5.14 -0.49
CA ALA A 63 10.55 5.93 -0.96
C ALA A 63 9.44 4.97 -1.41
N LEU A 64 8.43 4.74 -0.56
CA LEU A 64 7.29 3.86 -0.85
C LEU A 64 5.98 4.64 -0.79
N LEU A 65 5.13 4.46 -1.79
CA LEU A 65 3.70 4.80 -1.78
C LEU A 65 2.92 3.50 -1.69
N ILE A 66 1.95 3.40 -0.78
CA ILE A 66 1.09 2.23 -0.64
C ILE A 66 -0.29 2.57 -1.22
N LEU A 67 -0.75 1.78 -2.19
CA LEU A 67 -2.13 1.74 -2.65
C LEU A 67 -2.80 0.52 -2.02
N LEU A 68 -3.91 0.73 -1.33
CA LEU A 68 -4.50 -0.28 -0.44
C LEU A 68 -6.00 -0.41 -0.66
N ASP A 69 -6.45 -1.58 -1.13
CA ASP A 69 -7.86 -1.96 -1.03
C ASP A 69 -8.23 -2.29 0.43
N LEU A 70 -9.48 -2.03 0.79
CA LEU A 70 -10.07 -2.33 2.10
C LEU A 70 -10.56 -3.78 2.21
N ASN A 71 -10.95 -4.40 1.10
CA ASN A 71 -11.40 -5.77 1.03
C ASN A 71 -10.24 -6.65 0.58
N LEU A 72 -9.62 -7.37 1.52
CA LEU A 72 -8.58 -8.35 1.21
C LEU A 72 -9.04 -9.73 1.73
N PRO A 73 -8.55 -10.83 1.13
CA PRO A 73 -9.06 -12.17 1.42
C PRO A 73 -8.70 -12.68 2.82
N ASP A 74 -7.66 -12.11 3.45
CA ASP A 74 -7.09 -12.60 4.71
C ASP A 74 -7.20 -11.63 5.90
N MET A 75 -7.46 -10.35 5.65
CA MET A 75 -7.69 -9.33 6.68
C MET A 75 -8.37 -8.10 6.08
N THR A 76 -8.81 -7.14 6.89
CA THR A 76 -9.28 -5.87 6.35
C THR A 76 -8.09 -4.99 5.93
N GLY A 77 -8.25 -4.16 4.91
CA GLY A 77 -7.24 -3.14 4.59
C GLY A 77 -7.06 -2.15 5.75
N GLY A 78 -8.11 -1.89 6.53
CA GLY A 78 -7.99 -1.14 7.79
C GLY A 78 -6.98 -1.74 8.78
N ASP A 79 -6.89 -3.07 8.88
CA ASP A 79 -5.90 -3.75 9.71
C ASP A 79 -4.47 -3.59 9.16
N VAL A 80 -4.31 -3.64 7.84
CA VAL A 80 -3.02 -3.35 7.17
C VAL A 80 -2.60 -1.92 7.47
N LEU A 81 -3.49 -0.95 7.25
CA LEU A 81 -3.26 0.46 7.51
C LEU A 81 -2.85 0.69 8.97
N ALA A 82 -3.61 0.14 9.93
CA ALA A 82 -3.32 0.27 11.35
C ALA A 82 -1.93 -0.26 11.70
N LYS A 83 -1.55 -1.45 11.20
CA LYS A 83 -0.22 -2.03 11.44
C LYS A 83 0.90 -1.18 10.83
N VAL A 84 0.74 -0.73 9.58
CA VAL A 84 1.72 0.13 8.89
C VAL A 84 1.92 1.44 9.63
N LYS A 85 0.85 2.06 10.13
CA LYS A 85 0.87 3.35 10.83
C LYS A 85 1.33 3.25 12.28
N ALA A 86 1.20 2.08 12.91
CA ALA A 86 1.75 1.81 14.24
C ALA A 86 3.27 1.58 14.22
N ASN A 87 3.82 1.05 13.12
CA ASN A 87 5.24 0.70 13.04
C ASN A 87 6.13 1.95 12.79
N PRO A 88 7.16 2.22 13.62
CA PRO A 88 7.99 3.42 13.51
C PRO A 88 8.79 3.54 12.21
N ASN A 89 9.09 2.41 11.55
CA ASN A 89 9.87 2.36 10.31
C ASN A 89 9.00 2.52 9.06
N THR A 90 7.70 2.29 9.16
CA THR A 90 6.78 2.32 8.01
C THR A 90 5.69 3.39 8.11
N LYS A 91 5.42 3.93 9.30
CA LYS A 91 4.31 4.89 9.54
C LYS A 91 4.37 6.16 8.70
N ARG A 92 5.56 6.52 8.20
CA ARG A 92 5.78 7.70 7.36
C ARG A 92 5.43 7.47 5.89
N PHE A 93 5.23 6.22 5.47
CA PHE A 93 4.84 5.96 4.09
C PHE A 93 3.43 6.50 3.83
N PRO A 94 3.24 7.25 2.73
CA PRO A 94 1.91 7.61 2.27
C PRO A 94 1.11 6.35 1.96
N VAL A 95 -0.14 6.32 2.41
CA VAL A 95 -1.10 5.26 2.11
C VAL A 95 -2.31 5.91 1.47
N VAL A 96 -2.61 5.53 0.23
CA VAL A 96 -3.84 5.91 -0.47
C VAL A 96 -4.76 4.72 -0.44
N VAL A 97 -5.93 4.90 0.15
CA VAL A 97 -6.94 3.85 0.24
C VAL A 97 -7.77 3.86 -1.03
N LEU A 98 -7.87 2.71 -1.68
CA LEU A 98 -8.73 2.46 -2.81
C LEU A 98 -10.06 1.94 -2.24
N THR A 99 -11.08 2.79 -2.28
CA THR A 99 -12.41 2.42 -1.81
C THR A 99 -13.42 2.54 -2.96
N THR A 100 -14.18 1.47 -3.16
CA THR A 100 -15.46 1.51 -3.91
C THR A 100 -16.65 1.56 -2.96
N THR A 101 -16.42 1.52 -1.64
CA THR A 101 -17.47 1.58 -0.62
C THR A 101 -17.84 3.02 -0.28
N ASP A 102 -19.15 3.29 -0.26
CA ASP A 102 -19.73 4.52 0.27
C ASP A 102 -19.86 4.49 1.81
N ASP A 103 -19.33 3.45 2.48
CA ASP A 103 -19.32 3.36 3.93
C ASP A 103 -18.45 4.46 4.54
N ARG A 104 -19.13 5.55 4.90
CA ARG A 104 -18.53 6.72 5.51
C ARG A 104 -17.79 6.41 6.81
N GLN A 105 -18.20 5.39 7.57
CA GLN A 105 -17.53 5.04 8.82
C GLN A 105 -16.17 4.40 8.54
N GLU A 106 -16.11 3.51 7.55
CA GLU A 106 -14.87 2.84 7.16
C GLU A 106 -13.87 3.82 6.54
N VAL A 107 -14.37 4.73 5.69
CA VAL A 107 -13.59 5.83 5.12
C VAL A 107 -13.06 6.76 6.21
N GLN A 108 -13.91 7.18 7.15
CA GLN A 108 -13.50 8.06 8.25
C GLN A 108 -12.43 7.41 9.12
N ARG A 109 -12.59 6.13 9.45
CA ARG A 109 -11.58 5.37 10.21
C ARG A 109 -10.22 5.35 9.50
N CYS A 110 -10.20 5.27 8.17
CA CYS A 110 -8.94 5.32 7.42
C CYS A 110 -8.27 6.70 7.50
N TYR A 111 -9.04 7.78 7.40
CA TYR A 111 -8.52 9.14 7.59
C TYR A 111 -7.97 9.35 9.00
N ASP A 112 -8.66 8.87 10.03
CA ASP A 112 -8.22 8.99 11.42
C ASP A 112 -6.89 8.24 11.67
N LEU A 113 -6.64 7.17 10.91
CA LEU A 113 -5.38 6.42 10.93
C LEU A 113 -4.27 7.06 10.06
N GLY A 114 -4.56 8.15 9.35
CA GLY A 114 -3.59 8.89 8.54
C GLY A 114 -3.42 8.35 7.12
N ALA A 115 -4.47 7.75 6.54
CA ALA A 115 -4.58 7.59 5.09
C ALA A 115 -4.75 8.96 4.41
N SER A 116 -4.24 9.07 3.18
CA SER A 116 -4.51 10.20 2.29
C SER A 116 -5.61 9.80 1.30
N GLY A 117 -6.52 10.74 1.02
CA GLY A 117 -7.51 10.62 -0.06
C GLY A 117 -6.94 10.99 -1.43
#